data_AF-A0AAN7E4X8-F1
#
_entry.id   AF-A0AAN7E4X8-F1
#
_cell.length_a   1.000
_cell.length_b   1.000
_cell.length_c   1.000
_cell.angle_alpha   90.00
_cell.angle_beta   90.00
_cell.angle_gamma   90.00
#
_symmetry.space_group_name_H-M   'P 1'
#
loop_
_entity.id
_entity.type
_entity.pdbx_description
1 polymer ?
#
loop_
_entity_poly.entity_id
_entity_poly.type
_entity_poly.pdbx_seq_one_letter_code
_entity_poly.pdbx_strand_id
1 'polypeptide(L)'
;MEDGDWVMVRPPTERDLWNPSLVDTESSKPLKLTFSGPAKHWTDAIPIGNGRLGAMVWGGVKEETLQLNEDTLWTGNPGNYTNPNAPEALTQVRKLVDNGQYVEATAAAVKLSGAPSDVYQLLGDIKLEFDESHLKYAEETYHRELDLDTATVRVKYSVAGVEFLREHFVSKPDQVIVAKISTSKSGSLSFTVSLDSKMHHNSHVHGKNQIIMEGSCPGKRIPPKANANDNPKGIQFSSVLDLQISDSKGVIQVLEDNKLRVEGSDWAVLLLVASSSFDGPFTKPSDSKKDPTSESLNKLESIKNLSYSQLYAHHLDDYQNLFHRVSLQLSKSSKSILGNNLLKTEKVVSLVTNSDFKESEDEKISTSERVKNFQTDEDPSLVELLFQYGRYLLISCSRPGTQVANLQGIWNKDIEPAWDGAPHLNINLQMNYWPSLPCNLSECQEPLFDYISSLSVNGSKTAKVNYEASGWVVHQVSDIWAKTSPDRGEAVWALWPMGGAWLCTHLWEHYTYKMDKDFLKNKAYPLLEGCATFLLDWLIEGPGGYLETNPSTSPEHMFIAPDGKPASVSYSSTMDISIIKEVFNAIVSAAEVKLRMISLKKFLRLNLGYYQQKLLEMVPLWNGH
;
A
#
# COMPACT_ATOMS: atom_id res chain seq x y z
N MET A 1 -13.01 46.03 -21.42
CA MET A 1 -13.22 45.51 -22.79
C MET A 1 -12.16 44.45 -22.99
N GLU A 2 -12.43 43.16 -22.93
CA GLU A 2 -13.68 42.41 -23.08
C GLU A 2 -13.94 41.52 -21.84
N ASP A 3 -15.22 41.42 -21.49
CA ASP A 3 -15.74 40.59 -20.41
C ASP A 3 -15.79 39.13 -20.86
N GLY A 4 -15.08 38.25 -20.16
CA GLY A 4 -15.25 36.80 -20.27
C GLY A 4 -16.37 36.34 -19.35
N ASP A 5 -17.55 36.06 -19.92
CA ASP A 5 -18.70 35.53 -19.19
C ASP A 5 -18.36 34.18 -18.54
N TRP A 6 -18.36 34.14 -17.21
CA TRP A 6 -18.37 32.90 -16.45
C TRP A 6 -19.76 32.26 -16.56
N VAL A 7 -19.86 31.15 -17.28
CA VAL A 7 -21.08 30.33 -17.29
C VAL A 7 -21.15 29.55 -15.97
N MET A 8 -22.01 30.01 -15.06
CA MET A 8 -22.41 29.24 -13.88
C MET A 8 -23.20 28.00 -14.31
N VAL A 9 -22.57 26.83 -14.23
CA VAL A 9 -23.26 25.54 -14.39
C VAL A 9 -24.19 25.36 -13.20
N ARG A 10 -25.51 25.36 -13.43
CA ARG A 10 -26.50 25.10 -12.38
C ARG A 10 -26.32 23.69 -11.81
N PRO A 11 -26.57 23.47 -10.52
CA PRO A 11 -26.77 22.11 -10.00
C PRO A 11 -27.92 21.45 -10.77
N PRO A 12 -27.86 20.15 -11.09
CA PRO A 12 -28.97 19.47 -11.72
C PRO A 12 -30.23 19.61 -10.84
N THR A 13 -31.31 20.14 -11.41
CA THR A 13 -32.63 20.10 -10.77
C THR A 13 -33.11 18.65 -10.72
N GLU A 14 -33.71 18.23 -9.61
CA GLU A 14 -34.25 16.88 -9.30
C GLU A 14 -35.38 16.37 -10.24
N ARG A 15 -35.39 16.73 -11.53
CA ARG A 15 -36.44 16.32 -12.49
C ARG A 15 -35.98 15.88 -13.86
N ASP A 16 -34.70 15.59 -14.06
CA ASP A 16 -34.24 14.75 -15.15
C ASP A 16 -33.94 13.35 -14.61
N LEU A 17 -35.01 12.66 -14.19
CA LEU A 17 -34.97 11.22 -13.95
C LEU A 17 -34.70 10.55 -15.30
N TRP A 18 -33.42 10.27 -15.53
CA TRP A 18 -32.99 9.26 -16.48
C TRP A 18 -33.78 7.99 -16.18
N ASN A 19 -34.70 7.65 -17.08
CA ASN A 19 -35.47 6.43 -17.00
C ASN A 19 -34.52 5.31 -17.44
N PRO A 20 -34.02 4.44 -16.54
CA PRO A 20 -33.18 3.34 -16.98
C PRO A 20 -34.11 2.40 -17.74
N SER A 21 -34.11 2.57 -19.06
CA SER A 21 -34.62 1.56 -19.96
C SER A 21 -33.89 0.29 -19.58
N LEU A 22 -34.66 -0.73 -19.19
CA LEU A 22 -34.24 -2.08 -18.83
C LEU A 22 -32.92 -2.42 -19.53
N VAL A 23 -31.81 -2.31 -18.80
CA VAL A 23 -30.52 -2.78 -19.26
C VAL A 23 -30.64 -4.30 -19.20
N ASP A 24 -30.79 -4.92 -20.37
CA ASP A 24 -30.59 -6.35 -20.51
C ASP A 24 -29.22 -6.69 -19.92
N THR A 25 -29.23 -7.38 -18.78
CA THR A 25 -28.03 -7.86 -18.10
C THR A 25 -27.50 -9.08 -18.83
N GLU A 26 -26.75 -8.87 -19.92
CA GLU A 26 -25.80 -9.85 -20.43
C GLU A 26 -24.50 -9.76 -19.61
N SER A 27 -23.92 -10.90 -19.23
CA SER A 27 -22.84 -10.95 -18.24
C SER A 27 -21.52 -10.40 -18.78
N SER A 28 -21.01 -9.31 -18.18
CA SER A 28 -19.60 -8.94 -18.27
C SER A 28 -18.72 -10.10 -17.82
N LYS A 29 -17.51 -10.25 -18.40
CA LYS A 29 -16.53 -11.24 -17.91
C LYS A 29 -16.30 -11.05 -16.40
N PRO A 30 -16.27 -12.11 -15.59
CA PRO A 30 -16.04 -11.99 -14.16
C PRO A 30 -14.70 -11.31 -13.85
N LEU A 31 -14.68 -10.42 -12.86
CA LEU A 31 -13.45 -9.76 -12.38
C LEU A 31 -12.63 -10.72 -11.50
N LYS A 32 -12.11 -11.78 -12.12
CA LYS A 32 -11.37 -12.85 -11.44
C LYS A 32 -9.98 -13.02 -12.04
N LEU A 33 -8.98 -13.17 -11.17
CA LEU A 33 -7.68 -13.71 -11.56
C LEU A 33 -7.72 -15.22 -11.34
N THR A 34 -7.47 -15.99 -12.40
CA THR A 34 -7.61 -17.46 -12.42
C THR A 34 -6.29 -18.16 -12.73
N PHE A 35 -6.06 -19.31 -12.09
CA PHE A 35 -4.84 -20.12 -12.20
C PHE A 35 -5.21 -21.61 -12.22
N SER A 36 -4.61 -22.36 -13.15
CA SER A 36 -4.80 -23.80 -13.33
C SER A 36 -3.87 -24.67 -12.49
N GLY A 37 -3.09 -24.07 -11.58
CA GLY A 37 -2.19 -24.80 -10.71
C GLY A 37 -1.74 -24.01 -9.47
N PRO A 38 -1.14 -24.70 -8.49
CA PRO A 38 -0.49 -24.06 -7.34
C PRO A 38 0.59 -23.07 -7.75
N ALA A 39 0.83 -22.06 -6.90
CA ALA A 39 1.94 -21.14 -7.07
C ALA A 39 3.29 -21.89 -7.07
N LYS A 40 4.16 -21.57 -8.03
CA LYS A 40 5.54 -22.10 -8.10
C LYS A 40 6.54 -21.06 -7.61
N HIS A 41 6.23 -19.79 -7.83
CA HIS A 41 6.96 -18.64 -7.36
C HIS A 41 6.06 -17.77 -6.48
N TRP A 42 6.68 -16.95 -5.63
CA TRP A 42 5.93 -16.01 -4.79
C TRP A 42 5.07 -15.03 -5.61
N THR A 43 5.54 -14.63 -6.80
CA THR A 43 4.79 -13.79 -7.74
C THR A 43 3.58 -14.48 -8.36
N ASP A 44 3.44 -15.80 -8.18
CA ASP A 44 2.26 -16.56 -8.61
C ASP A 44 1.22 -16.66 -7.48
N ALA A 45 1.62 -16.38 -6.24
CA ALA A 45 0.73 -16.40 -5.07
C ALA A 45 -0.20 -15.18 -5.10
N ILE A 46 -1.37 -15.33 -4.49
CA ILE A 46 -2.39 -14.28 -4.52
C ILE A 46 -2.28 -13.40 -3.27
N PRO A 47 -2.13 -12.06 -3.41
CA PRO A 47 -2.18 -11.14 -2.30
C PRO A 47 -3.61 -10.96 -1.82
N ILE A 48 -3.82 -11.00 -0.50
CA ILE A 48 -5.02 -10.55 0.21
C ILE A 48 -4.60 -9.63 1.37
N GLY A 49 -5.45 -8.68 1.76
CA GLY A 49 -5.14 -7.80 2.88
C GLY A 49 -6.29 -6.88 3.29
N ASN A 50 -6.16 -6.28 4.47
CA ASN A 50 -7.15 -5.34 5.02
C ASN A 50 -6.54 -3.95 5.31
N GLY A 51 -5.44 -3.62 4.65
CA GLY A 51 -4.61 -2.46 4.90
C GLY A 51 -3.50 -2.72 5.93
N ARG A 52 -3.76 -3.52 6.97
CA ARG A 52 -2.82 -3.77 8.07
C ARG A 52 -2.22 -5.18 8.01
N LEU A 53 -3.09 -6.19 8.02
CA LEU A 53 -2.75 -7.59 7.86
C LEU A 53 -2.77 -7.93 6.37
N GLY A 54 -1.74 -8.64 5.93
CA GLY A 54 -1.63 -9.14 4.56
C GLY A 54 -1.29 -10.63 4.56
N ALA A 55 -1.73 -11.34 3.52
CA ALA A 55 -1.23 -12.67 3.22
C ALA A 55 -1.02 -12.90 1.73
N MET A 56 -0.04 -13.73 1.39
CA MET A 56 0.19 -14.28 0.06
C MET A 56 -0.22 -15.76 0.07
N VAL A 57 -1.27 -16.12 -0.68
CA VAL A 57 -1.86 -17.47 -0.71
C VAL A 57 -1.28 -18.29 -1.86
N TRP A 58 -0.62 -19.41 -1.53
CA TRP A 58 0.08 -20.24 -2.52
C TRP A 58 -0.82 -21.25 -3.24
N GLY A 59 -1.83 -21.77 -2.56
CA GLY A 59 -2.78 -22.73 -3.13
C GLY A 59 -2.21 -24.15 -3.28
N GLY A 60 -1.21 -24.52 -2.51
CA GLY A 60 -0.57 -25.83 -2.60
C GLY A 60 -1.45 -26.97 -2.05
N VAL A 61 -1.39 -28.15 -2.68
CA VAL A 61 -2.37 -29.23 -2.43
C VAL A 61 -2.02 -30.11 -1.23
N LYS A 62 -0.77 -30.59 -1.19
CA LYS A 62 -0.23 -31.33 -0.04
C LYS A 62 0.24 -30.38 1.06
N GLU A 63 0.86 -29.28 0.67
CA GLU A 63 1.42 -28.27 1.56
C GLU A 63 0.88 -26.92 1.13
N GLU A 64 0.14 -26.24 2.00
CA GLU A 64 -0.35 -24.88 1.80
C GLU A 64 0.50 -23.91 2.61
N THR A 65 0.69 -22.72 2.05
CA THR A 65 1.35 -21.62 2.75
C THR A 65 0.55 -20.34 2.55
N LEU A 66 0.10 -19.75 3.66
CA LEU A 66 -0.32 -18.36 3.69
C LEU A 66 0.83 -17.58 4.33
N GLN A 67 1.63 -16.93 3.51
CA GLN A 67 2.71 -16.09 4.02
C GLN A 67 2.15 -14.77 4.51
N LEU A 68 2.52 -14.37 5.72
CA LEU A 68 1.88 -13.33 6.50
C LEU A 68 2.74 -12.07 6.60
N ASN A 69 2.04 -10.93 6.58
CA ASN A 69 2.60 -9.62 6.83
C ASN A 69 1.71 -8.82 7.80
N GLU A 70 2.36 -7.93 8.54
CA GLU A 70 1.70 -6.89 9.32
C GLU A 70 2.47 -5.58 9.04
N ASP A 71 1.75 -4.52 8.70
CA ASP A 71 2.31 -3.28 8.12
C ASP A 71 3.26 -2.50 9.04
N THR A 72 3.27 -2.79 10.35
CA THR A 72 4.12 -2.13 11.35
C THR A 72 5.39 -2.89 11.71
N LEU A 73 5.67 -4.04 11.08
CA LEU A 73 6.89 -4.80 11.35
C LEU A 73 8.09 -4.27 10.56
N TRP A 74 9.01 -3.62 11.26
CA TRP A 74 10.21 -3.01 10.68
C TRP A 74 11.42 -3.20 11.59
N THR A 75 12.61 -3.14 11.00
CA THR A 75 13.84 -3.06 11.80
C THR A 75 13.96 -1.72 12.51
N GLY A 76 14.88 -1.65 13.47
CA GLY A 76 15.41 -0.38 13.95
C GLY A 76 14.65 0.24 15.12
N ASN A 77 14.88 1.54 15.27
CA ASN A 77 14.42 2.37 16.38
C ASN A 77 14.30 3.83 15.90
N PRO A 78 13.46 4.66 16.54
CA PRO A 78 13.49 6.10 16.28
C PRO A 78 14.86 6.69 16.59
N GLY A 79 15.40 7.47 15.66
CA GLY A 79 16.78 7.98 15.69
C GLY A 79 16.90 9.49 15.55
N ASN A 80 18.13 10.00 15.70
CA ASN A 80 18.48 11.34 15.25
C ASN A 80 18.91 11.26 13.78
N TYR A 81 18.05 11.72 12.88
CA TYR A 81 18.31 11.69 11.44
C TYR A 81 19.14 12.88 10.95
N THR A 82 19.46 13.84 11.80
CA THR A 82 20.15 15.07 11.40
C THR A 82 21.67 14.92 11.28
N ASN A 83 22.30 15.77 10.47
CA ASN A 83 23.74 15.83 10.30
C ASN A 83 24.25 17.26 10.55
N PRO A 84 24.88 17.55 11.71
CA PRO A 84 25.37 18.90 12.02
C PRO A 84 26.55 19.37 11.16
N ASN A 85 27.18 18.47 10.39
CA ASN A 85 28.23 18.83 9.44
C ASN A 85 27.68 19.15 8.04
N ALA A 86 26.37 18.93 7.81
CA ALA A 86 25.76 19.19 6.51
C ALA A 86 25.79 20.68 6.09
N PRO A 87 25.67 21.69 6.97
CA PRO A 87 25.79 23.09 6.56
C PRO A 87 27.17 23.44 5.94
N GLU A 88 28.25 22.91 6.51
CA GLU A 88 29.61 23.10 5.97
C GLU A 88 29.76 22.40 4.62
N ALA A 89 29.30 21.15 4.51
CA ALA A 89 29.31 20.41 3.26
C ALA A 89 28.45 21.09 2.18
N LEU A 90 27.29 21.63 2.56
CA LEU A 90 26.39 22.35 1.67
C LEU A 90 27.05 23.61 1.11
N THR A 91 27.73 24.38 1.97
CA THR A 91 28.50 25.56 1.57
C THR A 91 29.59 25.18 0.55
N GLN A 92 30.29 24.07 0.77
CA GLN A 92 31.28 23.57 -0.18
C GLN A 92 30.64 23.20 -1.52
N VAL A 93 29.53 22.45 -1.51
CA VAL A 93 28.83 22.00 -2.72
C VAL A 93 28.32 23.20 -3.52
N ARG A 94 27.64 24.15 -2.85
CA ARG A 94 27.13 25.36 -3.50
C ARG A 94 28.23 26.11 -4.22
N LYS A 95 29.36 26.36 -3.54
CA LYS A 95 30.53 27.03 -4.13
C LYS A 95 31.09 26.29 -5.36
N LEU A 96 31.12 24.96 -5.34
CA LEU A 96 31.57 24.18 -6.50
C LEU A 96 30.61 24.32 -7.68
N VAL A 97 29.30 24.28 -7.41
CA VAL A 97 28.27 24.52 -8.44
C VAL A 97 28.38 25.95 -9.01
N ASP A 98 28.59 26.96 -8.16
CA ASP A 98 28.77 28.37 -8.57
C ASP A 98 29.96 28.57 -9.52
N ASN A 99 31.02 27.78 -9.33
CA ASN A 99 32.22 27.80 -10.16
C ASN A 99 32.12 26.91 -11.40
N GLY A 100 30.97 26.27 -11.66
CA GLY A 100 30.78 25.33 -12.76
C GLY A 100 31.54 24.01 -12.60
N GLN A 101 31.98 23.68 -11.39
CA GLN A 101 32.76 22.48 -11.05
C GLN A 101 31.81 21.32 -10.67
N TYR A 102 30.95 20.91 -11.61
CA TYR A 102 29.85 19.98 -11.34
C TYR A 102 30.28 18.56 -10.94
N VAL A 103 31.41 18.09 -11.47
CA VAL A 103 31.96 16.76 -11.14
C VAL A 103 32.44 16.74 -9.70
N GLU A 104 33.19 17.77 -9.31
CA GLU A 104 33.64 17.97 -7.94
C GLU A 104 32.48 18.23 -6.98
N ALA A 105 31.47 19.00 -7.40
CA ALA A 105 30.24 19.21 -6.64
C ALA A 105 29.51 17.89 -6.38
N THR A 106 29.38 17.05 -7.40
CA THR A 106 28.77 15.70 -7.32
C THR A 106 29.52 14.82 -6.31
N ALA A 107 30.86 14.82 -6.36
CA ALA A 107 31.67 14.07 -5.40
C ALA A 107 31.56 14.64 -3.97
N ALA A 108 31.55 15.97 -3.81
CA ALA A 108 31.42 16.62 -2.51
C ALA A 108 30.03 16.42 -1.90
N ALA A 109 28.99 16.33 -2.72
CA ALA A 109 27.60 16.17 -2.31
C ALA A 109 27.32 14.85 -1.58
N VAL A 110 28.16 13.83 -1.74
CA VAL A 110 28.07 12.59 -0.94
C VAL A 110 28.17 12.87 0.57
N LYS A 111 28.85 13.95 0.99
CA LYS A 111 28.94 14.37 2.39
C LYS A 111 27.60 14.85 2.98
N LEU A 112 26.62 15.13 2.12
CA LEU A 112 25.26 15.47 2.51
C LEU A 112 24.36 14.23 2.69
N SER A 113 24.83 13.04 2.28
CA SER A 113 24.11 11.78 2.50
C SER A 113 24.04 11.43 4.00
N GLY A 114 23.06 10.59 4.36
CA GLY A 114 22.80 10.19 5.74
C GLY A 114 23.00 8.71 5.99
N ALA A 115 22.50 8.25 7.15
CA ALA A 115 22.35 6.84 7.44
C ALA A 115 21.27 6.22 6.52
N PRO A 116 21.28 4.90 6.31
CA PRO A 116 20.20 4.23 5.60
C PRO A 116 18.87 4.25 6.35
N SER A 117 17.76 4.12 5.61
CA SER A 117 16.46 3.77 6.16
C SER A 117 16.44 2.35 6.77
N ASP A 118 15.46 2.13 7.66
CA ASP A 118 15.11 0.82 8.19
C ASP A 118 14.29 -0.03 7.20
N VAL A 119 14.19 -1.32 7.48
CA VAL A 119 13.76 -2.36 6.54
C VAL A 119 12.42 -2.97 6.94
N TYR A 120 11.48 -3.06 6.00
CA TYR A 120 10.19 -3.73 6.21
C TYR A 120 10.37 -5.24 6.43
N GLN A 121 9.63 -5.84 7.37
CA GLN A 121 9.77 -7.24 7.76
C GLN A 121 8.46 -8.02 7.56
N LEU A 122 8.59 -9.33 7.36
CA LEU A 122 7.47 -10.27 7.34
C LEU A 122 7.03 -10.66 8.76
N LEU A 123 5.78 -11.12 8.90
CA LEU A 123 5.29 -11.68 10.17
C LEU A 123 5.67 -13.15 10.30
N GLY A 124 5.43 -13.95 9.26
CA GLY A 124 5.67 -15.40 9.28
C GLY A 124 4.80 -16.13 8.27
N ASP A 125 4.45 -17.38 8.52
CA ASP A 125 3.64 -18.23 7.64
C ASP A 125 2.59 -19.02 8.46
N ILE A 126 1.39 -19.20 7.92
CA ILE A 126 0.53 -20.33 8.28
C ILE A 126 0.87 -21.48 7.33
N LYS A 127 1.29 -22.62 7.88
CA LYS A 127 1.60 -23.83 7.12
C LYS A 127 0.53 -24.88 7.38
N LEU A 128 -0.09 -25.40 6.31
CA LEU A 128 -0.99 -26.55 6.38
C LEU A 128 -0.36 -27.73 5.67
N GLU A 129 -0.29 -28.87 6.35
CA GLU A 129 0.28 -30.10 5.86
C GLU A 129 -0.80 -31.18 5.81
N PHE A 130 -1.10 -31.67 4.61
CA PHE A 130 -1.99 -32.78 4.35
C PHE A 130 -1.18 -34.07 4.14
N ASP A 131 -1.83 -35.22 4.26
CA ASP A 131 -1.14 -36.52 4.13
C ASP A 131 -0.69 -36.83 2.69
N GLU A 132 0.07 -37.92 2.53
CA GLU A 132 0.65 -38.31 1.23
C GLU A 132 -0.39 -38.59 0.14
N SER A 133 -1.67 -38.83 0.48
CA SER A 133 -2.70 -39.02 -0.55
C SER A 133 -2.90 -37.77 -1.42
N HIS A 134 -2.60 -36.58 -0.86
CA HIS A 134 -2.68 -35.30 -1.56
C HIS A 134 -1.60 -35.13 -2.63
N LEU A 135 -0.56 -35.97 -2.67
CA LEU A 135 0.41 -36.00 -3.78
C LEU A 135 -0.22 -36.42 -5.11
N LYS A 136 -1.34 -37.15 -5.08
CA LYS A 136 -2.04 -37.70 -6.25
C LYS A 136 -3.45 -37.11 -6.36
N TYR A 137 -3.55 -35.79 -6.42
CA TYR A 137 -4.80 -35.10 -6.70
C TYR A 137 -5.15 -35.17 -8.19
N ALA A 138 -6.44 -35.04 -8.50
CA ALA A 138 -6.94 -34.95 -9.87
C ALA A 138 -6.62 -33.54 -10.42
N GLU A 139 -5.52 -33.40 -11.16
CA GLU A 139 -5.02 -32.10 -11.65
C GLU A 139 -6.05 -31.32 -12.45
N GLU A 140 -6.90 -32.01 -13.22
CA GLU A 140 -7.97 -31.43 -14.02
C GLU A 140 -9.09 -30.78 -13.19
N THR A 141 -9.16 -31.08 -11.89
CA THR A 141 -10.11 -30.49 -10.96
C THR A 141 -9.54 -29.29 -10.20
N TYR A 142 -8.25 -29.01 -10.38
CA TYR A 142 -7.61 -27.91 -9.68
C TYR A 142 -8.04 -26.57 -10.27
N HIS A 143 -8.49 -25.69 -9.39
CA HIS A 143 -8.77 -24.29 -9.72
C HIS A 143 -8.37 -23.39 -8.56
N ARG A 144 -7.67 -22.31 -8.87
CA ARG A 144 -7.34 -21.25 -7.91
C ARG A 144 -7.72 -19.91 -8.49
N GLU A 145 -8.47 -19.12 -7.72
CA GLU A 145 -8.91 -17.80 -8.14
C GLU A 145 -8.78 -16.75 -7.04
N LEU A 146 -8.53 -15.49 -7.46
CA LEU A 146 -8.86 -14.29 -6.69
C LEU A 146 -10.10 -13.67 -7.33
N ASP A 147 -11.16 -13.53 -6.55
CA ASP A 147 -12.38 -12.85 -6.95
C ASP A 147 -12.33 -11.40 -6.47
N LEU A 148 -12.18 -10.45 -7.40
CA LEU A 148 -12.07 -9.03 -7.05
C LEU A 148 -13.40 -8.43 -6.61
N ASP A 149 -14.54 -9.06 -6.90
CA ASP A 149 -15.84 -8.58 -6.42
C ASP A 149 -16.01 -8.80 -4.92
N THR A 150 -15.33 -9.82 -4.39
CA THR A 150 -15.47 -10.30 -3.00
C THR A 150 -14.18 -10.23 -2.20
N ALA A 151 -13.06 -9.83 -2.81
CA ALA A 151 -11.71 -9.87 -2.20
C ALA A 151 -11.39 -11.23 -1.55
N THR A 152 -11.76 -12.31 -2.24
CA THR A 152 -11.69 -13.67 -1.68
C THR A 152 -10.91 -14.59 -2.61
N VAL A 153 -9.99 -15.34 -2.04
CA VAL A 153 -9.28 -16.42 -2.73
C VAL A 153 -10.03 -17.72 -2.56
N ARG A 154 -10.23 -18.44 -3.65
CA ARG A 154 -10.77 -19.81 -3.62
C ARG A 154 -9.76 -20.78 -4.22
N VAL A 155 -9.55 -21.91 -3.55
CA VAL A 155 -8.75 -23.04 -4.07
C VAL A 155 -9.60 -24.29 -4.02
N LYS A 156 -9.80 -24.94 -5.16
CA LYS A 156 -10.61 -26.14 -5.33
C LYS A 156 -9.77 -27.23 -5.99
N TYR A 157 -9.88 -28.46 -5.50
CA TYR A 157 -9.22 -29.65 -6.07
C TYR A 157 -9.84 -30.92 -5.52
N SER A 158 -9.59 -32.07 -6.15
CA SER A 158 -10.08 -33.38 -5.68
C SER A 158 -8.97 -34.36 -5.37
N VAL A 159 -9.09 -35.09 -4.25
CA VAL A 159 -8.22 -36.19 -3.85
C VAL A 159 -9.08 -37.43 -3.62
N ALA A 160 -8.79 -38.53 -4.32
CA ALA A 160 -9.54 -39.79 -4.21
C ALA A 160 -11.07 -39.64 -4.32
N GLY A 161 -11.55 -38.73 -5.17
CA GLY A 161 -12.98 -38.45 -5.37
C GLY A 161 -13.64 -37.57 -4.31
N VAL A 162 -12.87 -37.04 -3.34
CA VAL A 162 -13.32 -36.02 -2.38
C VAL A 162 -12.86 -34.65 -2.87
N GLU A 163 -13.81 -33.73 -3.03
CA GLU A 163 -13.52 -32.34 -3.39
C GLU A 163 -13.17 -31.55 -2.12
N PHE A 164 -12.09 -30.79 -2.18
CA PHE A 164 -11.63 -29.85 -1.18
C PHE A 164 -11.87 -28.44 -1.69
N LEU A 165 -12.45 -27.59 -0.84
CA LEU A 165 -12.62 -26.16 -1.10
C LEU A 165 -11.98 -25.37 0.03
N ARG A 166 -11.10 -24.44 -0.34
CA ARG A 166 -10.49 -23.46 0.55
C ARG A 166 -10.92 -22.05 0.18
N GLU A 167 -11.29 -21.26 1.18
CA GLU A 167 -11.73 -19.87 1.04
C GLU A 167 -10.89 -18.99 1.96
N HIS A 168 -10.22 -17.96 1.42
CA HIS A 168 -9.36 -17.07 2.19
C HIS A 168 -9.70 -15.60 1.95
N PHE A 169 -9.80 -14.82 3.03
CA PHE A 169 -9.98 -13.37 2.98
C PHE A 169 -9.38 -12.71 4.24
N VAL A 170 -9.22 -11.39 4.21
CA VAL A 170 -8.75 -10.61 5.37
C VAL A 170 -9.78 -9.54 5.68
N SER A 171 -10.50 -9.70 6.80
CA SER A 171 -11.57 -8.77 7.19
C SER A 171 -10.98 -7.50 7.80
N LYS A 172 -11.34 -6.32 7.25
CA LYS A 172 -11.03 -5.03 7.88
C LYS A 172 -11.87 -4.78 9.14
N PRO A 173 -13.21 -4.96 9.15
CA PRO A 173 -14.01 -4.74 10.37
C PRO A 173 -13.57 -5.63 11.53
N ASP A 174 -13.26 -6.89 11.24
CA ASP A 174 -12.95 -7.89 12.26
C ASP A 174 -11.43 -8.05 12.49
N GLN A 175 -10.58 -7.33 11.76
CA GLN A 175 -9.10 -7.34 11.91
C GLN A 175 -8.48 -8.75 11.99
N VAL A 176 -8.89 -9.65 11.08
CA VAL A 176 -8.55 -11.07 11.10
C VAL A 176 -8.31 -11.62 9.69
N ILE A 177 -7.31 -12.49 9.55
CA ILE A 177 -7.15 -13.35 8.37
C ILE A 177 -8.00 -14.60 8.59
N VAL A 178 -8.90 -14.90 7.67
CA VAL A 178 -9.81 -16.05 7.74
C VAL A 178 -9.45 -17.04 6.65
N ALA A 179 -9.29 -18.31 7.03
CA ALA A 179 -9.13 -19.42 6.10
C ALA A 179 -10.12 -20.53 6.45
N LYS A 180 -11.06 -20.82 5.55
CA LYS A 180 -12.01 -21.92 5.69
C LYS A 180 -11.63 -23.04 4.75
N ILE A 181 -11.71 -24.27 5.24
CA ILE A 181 -11.43 -25.50 4.49
C ILE A 181 -12.65 -26.41 4.65
N SER A 182 -13.16 -26.96 3.57
CA SER A 182 -14.32 -27.86 3.58
C SER A 182 -14.15 -29.00 2.58
N THR A 183 -14.80 -30.12 2.84
CA THR A 183 -14.75 -31.31 1.97
C THR A 183 -16.15 -31.76 1.55
N SER A 184 -16.29 -32.27 0.32
CA SER A 184 -17.59 -32.77 -0.17
C SER A 184 -18.05 -34.06 0.51
N LYS A 185 -17.15 -34.81 1.14
CA LYS A 185 -17.44 -36.03 1.88
C LYS A 185 -17.23 -35.82 3.37
N SER A 186 -18.27 -36.10 4.15
CA SER A 186 -18.23 -35.92 5.60
C SER A 186 -17.10 -36.72 6.27
N GLY A 187 -16.40 -36.07 7.20
CA GLY A 187 -15.29 -36.63 7.98
C GLY A 187 -14.00 -36.87 7.19
N SER A 188 -13.83 -36.20 6.03
CA SER A 188 -12.67 -36.44 5.14
C SER A 188 -11.57 -35.39 5.29
N LEU A 189 -11.76 -34.36 6.13
CA LEU A 189 -10.75 -33.33 6.35
C LEU A 189 -9.79 -33.72 7.48
N SER A 190 -8.52 -33.92 7.14
CA SER A 190 -7.42 -34.08 8.09
C SER A 190 -6.19 -33.30 7.62
N PHE A 191 -5.57 -32.54 8.51
CA PHE A 191 -4.35 -31.78 8.22
C PHE A 191 -3.65 -31.39 9.53
N THR A 192 -2.36 -31.06 9.44
CA THR A 192 -1.61 -30.43 10.52
C THR A 192 -1.42 -28.95 10.19
N VAL A 193 -1.61 -28.07 11.18
CA VAL A 193 -1.33 -26.63 11.05
C VAL A 193 -0.23 -26.20 12.02
N SER A 194 0.62 -25.28 11.55
CA SER A 194 1.68 -24.66 12.34
C SER A 194 1.87 -23.19 11.96
N LEU A 195 2.49 -22.44 12.87
CA LEU A 195 2.99 -21.09 12.62
C LEU A 195 4.52 -21.11 12.66
N ASP A 196 5.14 -20.44 11.70
CA ASP A 196 6.59 -20.30 11.58
C ASP A 196 6.96 -18.89 11.12
N SER A 197 8.20 -18.46 11.35
CA SER A 197 8.69 -17.17 10.88
C SER A 197 10.18 -17.20 10.59
N LYS A 198 10.61 -16.46 9.57
CA LYS A 198 12.04 -16.20 9.33
C LYS A 198 12.65 -15.26 10.39
N MET A 199 11.80 -14.60 11.18
CA MET A 199 12.19 -13.73 12.27
C MET A 199 12.50 -14.53 13.54
N HIS A 200 13.17 -13.90 14.50
CA HIS A 200 13.30 -14.50 15.83
C HIS A 200 11.91 -14.65 16.46
N HIS A 201 11.51 -15.88 16.72
CA HIS A 201 10.18 -16.21 17.20
C HIS A 201 10.18 -17.48 18.07
N ASN A 202 9.08 -17.66 18.81
CA ASN A 202 8.72 -18.89 19.48
C ASN A 202 7.21 -19.14 19.25
N SER A 203 6.84 -20.34 18.83
CA SER A 203 5.45 -20.76 18.68
C SER A 203 5.11 -21.89 19.66
N HIS A 204 3.92 -21.84 20.23
CA HIS A 204 3.43 -22.86 21.16
C HIS A 204 1.90 -22.96 21.10
N VAL A 205 1.37 -24.13 21.43
CA VAL A 205 -0.06 -24.35 21.58
C VAL A 205 -0.56 -23.73 22.88
N HIS A 206 -1.67 -23.00 22.78
CA HIS A 206 -2.40 -22.46 23.93
C HIS A 206 -3.77 -23.14 24.01
N GLY A 207 -4.10 -23.72 25.16
CA GLY A 207 -5.39 -24.38 25.35
C GLY A 207 -5.55 -25.62 24.47
N LYS A 208 -6.68 -25.75 23.79
CA LYS A 208 -7.02 -26.96 23.00
C LYS A 208 -6.95 -26.76 21.49
N ASN A 209 -7.01 -25.52 21.02
CA ASN A 209 -7.27 -25.21 19.63
C ASN A 209 -6.58 -23.93 19.15
N GLN A 210 -5.60 -23.41 19.91
CA GLN A 210 -4.90 -22.18 19.53
C GLN A 210 -3.40 -22.39 19.43
N ILE A 211 -2.75 -21.67 18.51
CA ILE A 211 -1.30 -21.53 18.42
C ILE A 211 -0.97 -20.06 18.60
N ILE A 212 -0.07 -19.75 19.53
CA ILE A 212 0.47 -18.41 19.75
C ILE A 212 1.90 -18.40 19.21
N MET A 213 2.22 -17.43 18.35
CA MET A 213 3.58 -17.14 17.90
C MET A 213 3.98 -15.74 18.34
N GLU A 214 5.02 -15.66 19.15
CA GLU A 214 5.58 -14.41 19.67
C GLU A 214 6.99 -14.22 19.13
N GLY A 215 7.37 -12.99 18.82
CA GLY A 215 8.69 -12.72 18.28
C GLY A 215 9.04 -11.25 18.27
N SER A 216 10.16 -10.94 17.60
CA SER A 216 10.63 -9.57 17.49
C SER A 216 11.38 -9.31 16.20
N CYS A 217 11.17 -8.12 15.64
CA CYS A 217 12.03 -7.56 14.61
C CYS A 217 13.42 -7.22 15.17
N PRO A 218 14.48 -7.25 14.35
CA PRO A 218 15.78 -6.71 14.72
C PRO A 218 15.68 -5.23 15.09
N GLY A 219 16.19 -4.84 16.25
CA GLY A 219 16.26 -3.43 16.70
C GLY A 219 17.30 -2.60 15.96
N LYS A 220 18.05 -3.21 15.04
CA LYS A 220 18.93 -2.54 14.09
C LYS A 220 18.83 -3.25 12.75
N ARG A 221 19.00 -2.50 11.66
CA ARG A 221 19.27 -3.08 10.35
C ARG A 221 20.47 -4.01 10.42
N ILE A 222 20.31 -5.26 9.94
CA ILE A 222 21.41 -6.23 9.86
C ILE A 222 22.38 -5.73 8.75
N PRO A 223 23.68 -5.53 9.05
CA PRO A 223 24.67 -5.28 7.99
C PRO A 223 24.80 -6.52 7.11
N PRO A 224 25.06 -6.40 5.79
CA PRO A 224 25.12 -7.55 4.86
C PRO A 224 26.14 -8.67 5.20
N LYS A 225 26.94 -8.54 6.28
CA LYS A 225 28.06 -9.44 6.63
C LYS A 225 28.28 -9.66 8.15
N ALA A 226 27.35 -9.37 9.05
CA ALA A 226 27.60 -9.49 10.51
C ALA A 226 26.92 -10.72 11.17
N ASN A 227 27.66 -11.34 12.10
CA ASN A 227 27.24 -12.50 12.90
C ASN A 227 26.13 -12.15 13.91
N ALA A 228 25.22 -13.11 14.12
CA ALA A 228 23.93 -13.02 14.82
C ALA A 228 23.95 -12.79 16.36
N ASN A 229 25.09 -12.48 16.98
CA ASN A 229 25.25 -12.58 18.43
C ASN A 229 24.93 -11.31 19.24
N ASP A 230 24.45 -10.24 18.61
CA ASP A 230 24.04 -9.03 19.32
C ASP A 230 22.85 -8.39 18.59
N ASN A 231 21.71 -9.10 18.57
CA ASN A 231 20.46 -8.59 17.98
C ASN A 231 19.67 -7.86 19.07
N PRO A 232 19.79 -6.53 19.22
CA PRO A 232 18.90 -5.78 20.09
C PRO A 232 17.45 -6.05 19.66
N LYS A 233 16.56 -6.31 20.61
CA LYS A 233 15.14 -6.51 20.29
C LYS A 233 14.51 -5.20 19.80
N GLY A 234 13.89 -5.25 18.62
CA GLY A 234 13.13 -4.15 18.03
C GLY A 234 11.63 -4.29 18.34
N ILE A 235 10.78 -3.93 17.37
CA ILE A 235 9.32 -4.09 17.47
C ILE A 235 9.00 -5.55 17.82
N GLN A 236 8.25 -5.77 18.91
CA GLN A 236 7.74 -7.10 19.26
C GLN A 236 6.47 -7.37 18.46
N PHE A 237 6.18 -8.63 18.17
CA PHE A 237 4.94 -9.03 17.52
C PHE A 237 4.37 -10.29 18.16
N SER A 238 3.06 -10.46 18.01
CA SER A 238 2.36 -11.68 18.41
C SER A 238 1.25 -11.98 17.42
N SER A 239 1.16 -13.23 16.97
CA SER A 239 0.01 -13.75 16.23
C SER A 239 -0.63 -14.90 16.98
N VAL A 240 -1.96 -14.92 16.95
CA VAL A 240 -2.77 -15.97 17.57
C VAL A 240 -3.63 -16.58 16.48
N LEU A 241 -3.44 -17.87 16.25
CA LEU A 241 -4.27 -18.69 15.38
C LEU A 241 -5.29 -19.45 16.23
N ASP A 242 -6.58 -19.28 15.98
CA ASP A 242 -7.66 -20.10 16.53
C ASP A 242 -8.20 -21.05 15.47
N LEU A 243 -8.37 -22.31 15.85
CA LEU A 243 -8.85 -23.37 14.99
C LEU A 243 -10.24 -23.82 15.45
N GLN A 244 -11.20 -23.75 14.54
CA GLN A 244 -12.58 -24.18 14.74
C GLN A 244 -12.88 -25.33 13.77
N ILE A 245 -13.60 -26.34 14.23
CA ILE A 245 -13.97 -27.52 13.43
C ILE A 245 -15.46 -27.82 13.62
N SER A 246 -16.02 -28.73 12.82
CA SER A 246 -17.42 -29.14 12.95
C SER A 246 -17.73 -29.78 14.30
N ASP A 247 -18.69 -29.25 15.07
CA ASP A 247 -19.05 -29.73 16.41
C ASP A 247 -19.42 -31.23 16.48
N SER A 248 -19.96 -31.78 15.38
CA SER A 248 -20.43 -33.16 15.32
C SER A 248 -19.33 -34.18 14.96
N LYS A 249 -18.20 -33.74 14.38
CA LYS A 249 -17.17 -34.62 13.82
C LYS A 249 -15.79 -33.99 13.84
N GLY A 250 -14.80 -34.84 14.14
CA GLY A 250 -13.39 -34.52 14.09
C GLY A 250 -12.81 -34.20 15.46
N VAL A 251 -11.48 -34.30 15.56
CA VAL A 251 -10.72 -34.04 16.78
C VAL A 251 -9.54 -33.14 16.47
N ILE A 252 -9.21 -32.27 17.42
CA ILE A 252 -7.98 -31.49 17.42
C ILE A 252 -7.00 -32.16 18.39
N GLN A 253 -5.83 -32.54 17.88
CA GLN A 253 -4.73 -33.10 18.66
C GLN A 253 -3.54 -32.14 18.68
N VAL A 254 -2.92 -32.01 19.84
CA VAL A 254 -1.67 -31.25 19.99
C VAL A 254 -0.51 -32.15 19.59
N LEU A 255 0.35 -31.66 18.71
CA LEU A 255 1.59 -32.33 18.31
C LEU A 255 2.79 -31.43 18.65
N GLU A 256 3.84 -32.03 19.24
CA GLU A 256 5.15 -31.39 19.45
C GLU A 256 5.11 -30.02 20.17
N ASP A 257 4.04 -29.77 20.94
CA ASP A 257 3.72 -28.54 21.67
C ASP A 257 3.54 -27.26 20.83
N ASN A 258 3.71 -27.30 19.50
CA ASN A 258 3.61 -26.12 18.62
C ASN A 258 2.77 -26.35 17.34
N LYS A 259 2.14 -27.51 17.20
CA LYS A 259 1.28 -27.86 16.06
C LYS A 259 -0.08 -28.37 16.51
N LEU A 260 -1.10 -28.11 15.70
CA LEU A 260 -2.43 -28.67 15.88
C LEU A 260 -2.76 -29.57 14.69
N ARG A 261 -3.26 -30.77 14.97
CA ARG A 261 -3.71 -31.73 13.97
C ARG A 261 -5.22 -31.88 14.02
N VAL A 262 -5.87 -31.60 12.91
CA VAL A 262 -7.29 -31.93 12.67
C VAL A 262 -7.36 -33.34 12.11
N GLU A 263 -8.23 -34.17 12.67
CA GLU A 263 -8.54 -35.49 12.10
C GLU A 263 -10.05 -35.67 11.91
N GLY A 264 -10.47 -36.00 10.70
CA GLY A 264 -11.82 -36.48 10.40
C GLY A 264 -12.93 -35.44 10.57
N SER A 265 -12.67 -34.18 10.25
CA SER A 265 -13.67 -33.10 10.27
C SER A 265 -14.45 -32.98 8.96
N ASP A 266 -15.58 -32.28 8.96
CA ASP A 266 -16.30 -31.87 7.74
C ASP A 266 -15.74 -30.56 7.17
N TRP A 267 -15.35 -29.66 8.07
CA TRP A 267 -14.77 -28.36 7.76
C TRP A 267 -13.86 -27.89 8.90
N ALA A 268 -12.99 -26.94 8.58
CA ALA A 268 -12.21 -26.20 9.56
C ALA A 268 -12.20 -24.71 9.20
N VAL A 269 -12.23 -23.85 10.21
CA VAL A 269 -12.05 -22.40 10.07
C VAL A 269 -10.86 -22.00 10.93
N LEU A 270 -9.91 -21.32 10.30
CA LEU A 270 -8.73 -20.76 10.91
C LEU A 270 -8.92 -19.25 10.99
N LEU A 271 -8.79 -18.70 12.20
CA LEU A 271 -8.82 -17.27 12.47
C LEU A 271 -7.45 -16.84 12.96
N LEU A 272 -6.72 -16.04 12.17
CA LEU A 272 -5.44 -15.48 12.59
C LEU A 272 -5.56 -13.98 12.82
N VAL A 273 -5.33 -13.58 14.07
CA VAL A 273 -5.14 -12.19 14.47
C VAL A 273 -3.66 -11.95 14.79
N ALA A 274 -3.18 -10.74 14.56
CA ALA A 274 -1.82 -10.36 14.93
C ALA A 274 -1.74 -8.89 15.32
N SER A 275 -0.78 -8.56 16.17
CA SER A 275 -0.51 -7.21 16.68
C SER A 275 0.99 -7.02 16.86
N SER A 276 1.44 -5.77 16.93
CA SER A 276 2.83 -5.40 17.21
C SER A 276 2.93 -4.43 18.38
N SER A 277 4.13 -4.29 18.94
CA SER A 277 4.42 -3.27 19.95
C SER A 277 4.71 -1.89 19.35
N PHE A 278 4.42 -1.65 18.06
CA PHE A 278 4.64 -0.33 17.44
C PHE A 278 3.69 0.71 18.02
N ASP A 279 4.25 1.69 18.73
CA ASP A 279 3.51 2.78 19.40
C ASP A 279 3.87 4.14 18.78
N GLY A 280 3.91 4.16 17.44
CA GLY A 280 4.19 5.34 16.65
C GLY A 280 5.68 5.59 16.34
N PRO A 281 5.96 6.48 15.39
CA PRO A 281 7.30 6.69 14.82
C PRO A 281 8.29 7.34 15.79
N PHE A 282 7.84 7.79 16.96
CA PHE A 282 8.67 8.52 17.94
C PHE A 282 8.85 7.77 19.25
N THR A 283 8.27 6.58 19.39
CA THR A 283 8.36 5.75 20.59
C THR A 283 9.32 4.61 20.32
N LYS A 284 10.34 4.46 21.17
CA LYS A 284 11.25 3.30 21.05
C LYS A 284 10.46 2.02 21.37
N PRO A 285 10.70 0.91 20.66
CA PRO A 285 10.15 -0.39 21.00
C PRO A 285 10.28 -0.77 22.49
N SER A 286 11.40 -0.42 23.14
CA SER A 286 11.62 -0.68 24.57
C SER A 286 10.69 0.10 25.50
N ASP A 287 10.16 1.24 25.02
CA ASP A 287 9.35 2.18 25.79
C ASP A 287 7.85 2.04 25.44
N SER A 288 7.52 1.16 24.51
CA SER A 288 6.15 0.88 24.09
C SER A 288 5.31 0.35 25.24
N LYS A 289 4.08 0.83 25.33
CA LYS A 289 3.09 0.36 26.31
C LYS A 289 2.17 -0.72 25.73
N LYS A 290 2.33 -1.04 24.46
CA LYS A 290 1.53 -2.06 23.77
C LYS A 290 2.10 -3.43 24.04
N ASP A 291 1.24 -4.33 24.52
CA ASP A 291 1.55 -5.75 24.62
C ASP A 291 0.85 -6.49 23.47
N PRO A 292 1.60 -6.88 22.41
CA PRO A 292 0.99 -7.47 21.23
C PRO A 292 0.27 -8.79 21.53
N THR A 293 0.70 -9.56 22.52
CA THR A 293 0.05 -10.83 22.87
C THR A 293 -1.30 -10.59 23.50
N SER A 294 -1.39 -9.70 24.49
CA SER A 294 -2.67 -9.31 25.08
C SER A 294 -3.61 -8.66 24.07
N GLU A 295 -3.11 -7.79 23.18
CA GLU A 295 -3.94 -7.18 22.12
C GLU A 295 -4.50 -8.22 21.14
N SER A 296 -3.67 -9.16 20.68
CA SER A 296 -4.11 -10.24 19.80
C SER A 296 -5.12 -11.16 20.48
N LEU A 297 -4.89 -11.56 21.73
CA LEU A 297 -5.84 -12.39 22.48
C LEU A 297 -7.18 -11.68 22.70
N ASN A 298 -7.16 -10.40 23.11
CA ASN A 298 -8.39 -9.61 23.29
C ASN A 298 -9.15 -9.46 21.97
N LYS A 299 -8.43 -9.28 20.86
CA LYS A 299 -9.05 -9.17 19.54
C LYS A 299 -9.70 -10.49 19.14
N LEU A 300 -9.02 -11.62 19.32
CA LEU A 300 -9.58 -12.94 19.06
C LEU A 300 -10.83 -13.19 19.92
N GLU A 301 -10.77 -12.91 21.21
CA GLU A 301 -11.90 -13.07 22.13
C GLU A 301 -13.13 -12.26 21.70
N SER A 302 -12.93 -11.09 21.09
CA SER A 302 -14.03 -10.26 20.57
C SER A 302 -14.74 -10.85 19.34
N ILE A 303 -14.07 -11.74 18.58
CA ILE A 303 -14.58 -12.29 17.32
C ILE A 303 -14.83 -13.80 17.35
N LYS A 304 -14.30 -14.55 18.33
CA LYS A 304 -14.31 -16.02 18.33
C LYS A 304 -15.70 -16.66 18.27
N ASN A 305 -16.73 -15.94 18.73
CA ASN A 305 -18.12 -16.40 18.72
C ASN A 305 -18.88 -16.03 17.42
N LEU A 306 -18.25 -15.27 16.51
CA LEU A 306 -18.83 -14.99 15.20
C LEU A 306 -18.67 -16.21 14.31
N SER A 307 -19.74 -16.56 13.59
CA SER A 307 -19.66 -17.60 12.58
C SER A 307 -18.83 -17.13 11.38
N TYR A 308 -18.31 -18.09 10.60
CA TYR A 308 -17.72 -17.79 9.29
C TYR A 308 -18.63 -16.91 8.42
N SER A 309 -19.93 -17.20 8.38
CA SER A 309 -20.89 -16.43 7.58
C SER A 309 -21.04 -14.99 8.05
N GLN A 310 -20.94 -14.72 9.36
CA GLN A 310 -20.97 -13.37 9.92
C GLN A 310 -19.69 -12.61 9.56
N LEU A 311 -18.52 -13.22 9.79
CA LEU A 311 -17.22 -12.62 9.41
C LEU A 311 -17.16 -12.31 7.91
N TYR A 312 -17.63 -13.24 7.08
CA TYR A 312 -17.67 -13.04 5.63
C TYR A 312 -18.65 -11.94 5.22
N ALA A 313 -19.83 -11.86 5.86
CA ALA A 313 -20.79 -10.78 5.59
C ALA A 313 -20.23 -9.40 5.97
N HIS A 314 -19.56 -9.27 7.12
CA HIS A 314 -18.89 -8.03 7.52
C HIS A 314 -17.79 -7.63 6.53
N HIS A 315 -16.97 -8.61 6.11
CA HIS A 315 -15.94 -8.40 5.10
C HIS A 315 -16.50 -7.90 3.77
N LEU A 316 -17.55 -8.55 3.25
CA LEU A 316 -18.18 -8.15 2.00
C LEU A 316 -18.80 -6.75 2.10
N ASP A 317 -19.51 -6.45 3.17
CA ASP A 317 -20.10 -5.12 3.38
C ASP A 317 -19.02 -4.03 3.36
N ASP A 318 -17.93 -4.19 4.10
CA ASP A 318 -16.82 -3.23 4.09
C ASP A 318 -16.16 -3.09 2.70
N TYR A 319 -15.80 -4.21 2.09
CA TYR A 319 -15.02 -4.23 0.86
C TYR A 319 -15.84 -3.73 -0.34
N GLN A 320 -17.06 -4.23 -0.53
CA GLN A 320 -17.91 -3.88 -1.67
C GLN A 320 -18.36 -2.42 -1.62
N ASN A 321 -18.54 -1.85 -0.42
CA ASN A 321 -18.80 -0.42 -0.24
C ASN A 321 -17.67 0.49 -0.78
N LEU A 322 -16.45 -0.03 -0.94
CA LEU A 322 -15.34 0.66 -1.61
C LEU A 322 -15.22 0.23 -3.09
N PHE A 323 -15.21 -1.08 -3.33
CA PHE A 323 -14.90 -1.64 -4.64
C PHE A 323 -15.98 -1.31 -5.68
N HIS A 324 -17.27 -1.38 -5.33
CA HIS A 324 -18.37 -1.15 -6.28
C HIS A 324 -18.58 0.32 -6.67
N ARG A 325 -17.82 1.26 -6.10
CA ARG A 325 -17.91 2.69 -6.43
C ARG A 325 -17.48 3.03 -7.86
N VAL A 326 -16.71 2.16 -8.52
CA VAL A 326 -16.24 2.36 -9.89
C VAL A 326 -16.38 1.06 -10.67
N SER A 327 -17.00 1.14 -11.85
CA SER A 327 -17.02 0.09 -12.85
C SER A 327 -16.37 0.61 -14.14
N LEU A 328 -15.61 -0.26 -14.81
CA LEU A 328 -14.99 0.02 -16.11
C LEU A 328 -15.34 -1.15 -17.04
N GLN A 329 -15.90 -0.82 -18.20
CA GLN A 329 -16.23 -1.79 -19.24
C GLN A 329 -15.73 -1.27 -20.59
N LEU A 330 -14.81 -2.02 -21.19
CA LEU A 330 -14.16 -1.77 -22.48
C LEU A 330 -14.51 -2.86 -23.50
N SER A 331 -14.74 -4.09 -23.04
CA SER A 331 -15.24 -5.20 -23.82
C SER A 331 -16.70 -4.96 -24.23
N LYS A 332 -16.96 -5.05 -25.54
CA LYS A 332 -18.34 -5.02 -26.06
C LYS A 332 -18.99 -6.37 -25.79
N SER A 333 -20.23 -6.36 -25.29
CA SER A 333 -21.03 -7.58 -25.24
C SER A 333 -21.08 -8.20 -26.64
N SER A 334 -20.71 -9.47 -26.74
CA SER A 334 -20.80 -10.22 -27.98
C SER A 334 -22.28 -10.36 -28.33
N LYS A 335 -22.79 -9.53 -29.25
CA LYS A 335 -24.07 -9.79 -29.91
C LYS A 335 -24.02 -11.20 -30.47
N SER A 336 -24.82 -12.10 -29.91
CA SER A 336 -25.10 -13.38 -30.55
C SER A 336 -25.71 -13.09 -31.93
N ILE A 337 -24.97 -13.45 -32.98
CA ILE A 337 -25.55 -13.69 -34.29
C ILE A 337 -26.14 -15.08 -34.21
N LEU A 338 -27.35 -15.21 -33.66
CA LEU A 338 -28.21 -16.35 -33.91
C LEU A 338 -29.66 -15.89 -33.90
N GLY A 339 -30.26 -15.99 -35.08
CA GLY A 339 -31.52 -15.37 -35.42
C GLY A 339 -32.70 -15.88 -34.62
N ASN A 340 -33.68 -14.98 -34.54
CA ASN A 340 -35.11 -15.22 -34.41
C ASN A 340 -35.53 -16.70 -34.38
N ASN A 341 -36.00 -17.17 -33.22
CA ASN A 341 -37.27 -17.87 -33.14
C ASN A 341 -37.87 -17.80 -31.74
N LEU A 342 -39.14 -17.38 -31.72
CA LEU A 342 -40.03 -17.28 -30.56
C LEU A 342 -40.14 -18.59 -29.78
N LEU A 343 -40.30 -18.51 -28.45
CA LEU A 343 -41.52 -18.95 -27.73
C LEU A 343 -41.43 -18.76 -26.20
N LYS A 344 -42.35 -17.90 -25.72
CA LYS A 344 -43.17 -17.93 -24.50
C LYS A 344 -42.55 -18.23 -23.12
N THR A 345 -42.75 -17.22 -22.29
CA THR A 345 -42.67 -17.09 -20.83
C THR A 345 -43.56 -18.07 -20.07
N GLU A 346 -43.04 -18.69 -19.00
CA GLU A 346 -43.82 -19.03 -17.82
C GLU A 346 -42.93 -19.05 -16.54
N LYS A 347 -43.52 -18.58 -15.44
CA LYS A 347 -42.92 -18.32 -14.12
C LYS A 347 -42.55 -19.60 -13.36
N VAL A 348 -41.44 -19.60 -12.59
CA VAL A 348 -41.38 -20.21 -11.24
C VAL A 348 -40.35 -19.46 -10.36
N VAL A 349 -40.83 -19.04 -9.18
CA VAL A 349 -40.03 -18.63 -8.01
C VAL A 349 -39.84 -19.88 -7.15
N SER A 350 -38.60 -20.34 -6.92
CA SER A 350 -38.19 -21.05 -5.70
C SER A 350 -36.73 -21.55 -5.75
N LEU A 351 -36.01 -21.26 -4.67
CA LEU A 351 -34.99 -22.09 -4.01
C LEU A 351 -33.56 -22.16 -4.61
N VAL A 352 -32.67 -21.58 -3.81
CA VAL A 352 -31.26 -21.90 -3.61
C VAL A 352 -31.06 -23.42 -3.55
N THR A 353 -30.55 -24.01 -4.62
CA THR A 353 -29.64 -25.19 -4.65
C THR A 353 -29.29 -25.47 -6.11
N ASN A 354 -28.00 -25.65 -6.39
CA ASN A 354 -27.43 -26.06 -7.68
C ASN A 354 -27.69 -25.13 -8.87
N SER A 355 -26.83 -24.12 -9.02
CA SER A 355 -26.52 -23.56 -10.34
C SER A 355 -25.27 -24.29 -10.88
N ASP A 356 -25.50 -25.30 -11.72
CA ASP A 356 -24.53 -25.75 -12.70
C ASP A 356 -24.19 -24.55 -13.60
N PHE A 357 -23.15 -23.81 -13.26
CA PHE A 357 -22.50 -22.90 -14.19
C PHE A 357 -21.84 -23.77 -15.25
N LYS A 358 -22.41 -23.82 -16.45
CA LYS A 358 -21.65 -24.18 -17.64
C LYS A 358 -20.58 -23.09 -17.80
N GLU A 359 -19.38 -23.39 -17.31
CA GLU A 359 -18.18 -22.59 -17.56
C GLU A 359 -18.11 -22.28 -19.06
N SER A 360 -18.06 -21.00 -19.39
CA SER A 360 -17.80 -20.59 -20.78
C SER A 360 -16.38 -21.05 -21.16
N GLU A 361 -16.12 -21.40 -22.43
CA GLU A 361 -14.77 -21.80 -22.87
C GLU A 361 -13.70 -20.73 -22.56
N ASP A 362 -14.11 -19.47 -22.38
CA ASP A 362 -13.26 -18.34 -21.99
C ASP A 362 -12.84 -18.34 -20.50
N GLU A 363 -13.52 -19.06 -19.61
CA GLU A 363 -13.12 -19.19 -18.18
C GLU A 363 -11.96 -20.18 -17.99
N LYS A 364 -11.58 -20.93 -19.03
CA LYS A 364 -10.51 -21.94 -18.94
C LYS A 364 -9.09 -21.39 -19.13
N ILE A 365 -8.93 -20.18 -19.64
CA ILE A 365 -7.61 -19.59 -19.89
C ILE A 365 -7.14 -18.90 -18.60
N SER A 366 -5.96 -19.29 -18.10
CA SER A 366 -5.40 -18.67 -16.89
C SER A 366 -5.08 -17.20 -17.13
N THR A 367 -5.10 -16.40 -16.07
CA THR A 367 -4.70 -14.98 -16.17
C THR A 367 -3.26 -14.83 -16.68
N SER A 368 -2.37 -15.77 -16.34
CA SER A 368 -1.00 -15.78 -16.86
C SER A 368 -0.92 -15.99 -18.38
N GLU A 369 -1.81 -16.80 -18.96
CA GLU A 369 -1.90 -17.02 -20.40
C GLU A 369 -2.52 -15.80 -21.10
N ARG A 370 -3.54 -15.18 -20.50
CA ARG A 370 -4.10 -13.91 -20.99
C ARG A 370 -3.02 -12.82 -21.09
N VAL A 371 -2.18 -12.67 -20.06
CA VAL A 371 -1.05 -11.72 -20.09
C VAL A 371 -0.05 -12.06 -21.19
N LYS A 372 0.30 -13.34 -21.38
CA LYS A 372 1.21 -13.77 -22.45
C LYS A 372 0.66 -13.49 -23.85
N ASN A 373 -0.65 -13.69 -24.03
CA ASN A 373 -1.32 -13.57 -25.32
C ASN A 373 -1.74 -12.13 -25.64
N PHE A 374 -1.69 -11.22 -24.67
CA PHE A 374 -2.13 -9.82 -24.83
C PHE A 374 -1.50 -9.09 -26.03
N GLN A 375 -0.24 -9.41 -26.37
CA GLN A 375 0.44 -8.84 -27.54
C GLN A 375 -0.22 -9.20 -28.88
N THR A 376 -1.10 -10.21 -28.89
CA THR A 376 -1.74 -10.77 -30.09
C THR A 376 -3.26 -10.67 -30.08
N ASP A 377 -3.90 -10.67 -28.91
CA ASP A 377 -5.36 -10.63 -28.79
C ASP A 377 -5.92 -9.28 -28.32
N GLU A 378 -5.06 -8.42 -27.73
CA GLU A 378 -5.42 -7.13 -27.13
C GLU A 378 -6.66 -7.20 -26.20
N ASP A 379 -6.82 -8.30 -25.43
CA ASP A 379 -8.02 -8.58 -24.62
C ASP A 379 -8.50 -7.37 -23.77
N PRO A 380 -9.57 -6.66 -24.15
CA PRO A 380 -10.03 -5.46 -23.43
C PRO A 380 -10.48 -5.78 -22.00
N SER A 381 -10.96 -7.01 -21.75
CA SER A 381 -11.37 -7.43 -20.41
C SER A 381 -10.17 -7.68 -19.49
N LEU A 382 -8.96 -7.86 -20.03
CA LEU A 382 -7.74 -7.92 -19.22
C LEU A 382 -7.34 -6.53 -18.74
N VAL A 383 -7.57 -5.51 -19.57
CA VAL A 383 -7.37 -4.09 -19.19
C VAL A 383 -8.35 -3.67 -18.10
N GLU A 384 -9.63 -4.05 -18.21
CA GLU A 384 -10.62 -3.88 -17.14
C GLU A 384 -10.17 -4.55 -15.84
N LEU A 385 -9.72 -5.81 -15.92
CA LEU A 385 -9.25 -6.57 -14.77
C LEU A 385 -8.03 -5.91 -14.12
N LEU A 386 -7.04 -5.46 -14.91
CA LEU A 386 -5.85 -4.78 -14.40
C LEU A 386 -6.19 -3.45 -13.72
N PHE A 387 -7.10 -2.66 -14.31
CA PHE A 387 -7.59 -1.43 -13.70
C PHE A 387 -8.24 -1.69 -12.34
N GLN A 388 -9.13 -2.68 -12.27
CA GLN A 388 -9.79 -3.04 -11.02
C GLN A 388 -8.83 -3.68 -10.01
N TYR A 389 -7.81 -4.39 -10.48
CA TYR A 389 -6.78 -4.96 -9.61
C TYR A 389 -5.97 -3.86 -8.89
N GLY A 390 -5.67 -2.74 -9.57
CA GLY A 390 -5.06 -1.58 -8.92
C GLY A 390 -5.91 -1.01 -7.78
N ARG A 391 -7.23 -0.91 -7.97
CA ARG A 391 -8.18 -0.49 -6.92
C ARG A 391 -8.24 -1.49 -5.77
N TYR A 392 -8.34 -2.78 -6.08
CA TYR A 392 -8.30 -3.88 -5.11
C TYR A 392 -7.05 -3.83 -4.24
N LEU A 393 -5.86 -3.68 -4.85
CA LEU A 393 -4.60 -3.63 -4.12
C LEU A 393 -4.56 -2.46 -3.15
N LEU A 394 -4.96 -1.26 -3.59
CA LEU A 394 -4.99 -0.08 -2.71
C LEU A 394 -5.95 -0.27 -1.52
N ILE A 395 -7.16 -0.82 -1.73
CA ILE A 395 -8.09 -1.17 -0.65
C ILE A 395 -7.45 -2.19 0.31
N SER A 396 -6.66 -3.13 -0.22
CA SER A 396 -6.07 -4.22 0.54
C SER A 396 -4.80 -3.82 1.30
N CYS A 397 -4.14 -2.71 0.96
CA CYS A 397 -2.87 -2.28 1.55
C CYS A 397 -2.83 -0.85 2.12
N SER A 398 -3.90 -0.06 2.01
CA SER A 398 -3.97 1.29 2.59
C SER A 398 -5.39 1.64 3.04
N ARG A 399 -5.66 1.53 4.34
CA ARG A 399 -6.98 1.81 4.93
C ARG A 399 -6.83 2.79 6.10
N PRO A 400 -7.87 3.53 6.51
CA PRO A 400 -7.81 4.36 7.71
C PRO A 400 -7.22 3.60 8.92
N GLY A 401 -6.28 4.26 9.60
CA GLY A 401 -5.55 3.70 10.75
C GLY A 401 -4.40 2.72 10.43
N THR A 402 -4.00 2.54 9.18
CA THR A 402 -2.86 1.68 8.77
C THR A 402 -1.64 2.53 8.42
N GLN A 403 -0.49 1.88 8.14
CA GLN A 403 0.66 2.52 7.52
C GLN A 403 0.41 2.78 6.03
N VAL A 404 1.31 3.56 5.42
CA VAL A 404 1.28 3.79 3.97
C VAL A 404 1.59 2.52 3.19
N ALA A 405 1.00 2.39 2.00
CA ALA A 405 1.37 1.36 1.05
C ALA A 405 2.83 1.57 0.62
N ASN A 406 3.72 0.67 1.04
CA ASN A 406 5.15 0.76 0.74
C ASN A 406 5.46 0.27 -0.70
N LEU A 407 6.72 0.05 -1.06
CA LEU A 407 7.11 -0.43 -2.40
C LEU A 407 6.44 -1.75 -2.82
N GLN A 408 5.96 -2.53 -1.87
CA GLN A 408 5.31 -3.83 -2.07
C GLN A 408 3.86 -3.82 -1.52
N GLY A 409 3.29 -2.63 -1.29
CA GLY A 409 2.02 -2.47 -0.57
C GLY A 409 2.19 -2.83 0.89
N ILE A 410 1.89 -4.09 1.23
CA ILE A 410 2.16 -4.71 2.54
C ILE A 410 2.69 -6.14 2.40
N TRP A 411 2.95 -6.65 1.19
CA TRP A 411 3.27 -8.06 0.98
C TRP A 411 4.76 -8.24 0.73
N ASN A 412 5.46 -8.88 1.67
CA ASN A 412 6.91 -9.10 1.62
C ASN A 412 7.28 -10.49 2.12
N LYS A 413 8.18 -11.18 1.40
CA LYS A 413 8.70 -12.52 1.76
C LYS A 413 10.12 -12.52 2.32
N ASP A 414 10.84 -11.43 2.16
CA ASP A 414 12.29 -11.36 2.35
C ASP A 414 12.64 -10.61 3.64
N ILE A 415 13.70 -11.02 4.32
CA ILE A 415 14.28 -10.26 5.45
C ILE A 415 14.97 -8.99 4.92
N GLU A 416 15.50 -9.08 3.70
CA GLU A 416 16.18 -8.01 2.97
C GLU A 416 15.45 -7.79 1.63
N PRO A 417 14.22 -7.22 1.64
CA PRO A 417 13.50 -6.89 0.42
C PRO A 417 14.28 -5.88 -0.44
N ALA A 418 14.03 -5.92 -1.76
CA ALA A 418 14.60 -4.94 -2.68
C ALA A 418 14.22 -3.51 -2.25
N TRP A 419 15.23 -2.63 -2.18
CA TRP A 419 15.10 -1.26 -1.67
C TRP A 419 14.41 -1.19 -0.31
N ASP A 420 14.72 -2.16 0.55
CA ASP A 420 14.30 -2.24 1.95
C ASP A 420 12.77 -2.31 2.17
N GLY A 421 11.98 -2.47 1.09
CA GLY A 421 10.52 -2.35 1.16
C GLY A 421 10.07 -0.99 1.66
N ALA A 422 10.93 0.04 1.57
CA ALA A 422 10.74 1.35 2.16
C ALA A 422 9.83 2.26 1.31
N PRO A 423 9.15 3.27 1.88
CA PRO A 423 8.52 4.33 1.10
C PRO A 423 9.55 5.20 0.37
N HIS A 424 9.61 5.07 -0.97
CA HIS A 424 10.42 5.91 -1.84
C HIS A 424 9.61 7.11 -2.34
N LEU A 425 10.12 8.31 -2.09
CA LEU A 425 9.39 9.57 -2.19
C LEU A 425 9.78 10.41 -3.41
N ASN A 426 10.59 9.87 -4.31
CA ASN A 426 11.00 10.50 -5.56
C ASN A 426 10.21 9.99 -6.78
N ILE A 427 9.15 9.19 -6.56
CA ILE A 427 8.09 8.83 -7.52
C ILE A 427 7.15 7.77 -6.93
N ASN A 428 7.70 6.75 -6.24
CA ASN A 428 6.98 5.50 -5.96
C ASN A 428 5.80 5.67 -5.00
N LEU A 429 6.01 6.33 -3.86
CA LEU A 429 4.95 6.53 -2.88
C LEU A 429 3.85 7.42 -3.46
N GLN A 430 4.21 8.47 -4.20
CA GLN A 430 3.22 9.31 -4.89
C GLN A 430 2.38 8.46 -5.85
N MET A 431 3.04 7.63 -6.66
CA MET A 431 2.39 6.73 -7.62
C MET A 431 1.41 5.77 -6.95
N ASN A 432 1.76 5.21 -5.80
CA ASN A 432 0.87 4.31 -5.04
C ASN A 432 -0.48 4.98 -4.73
N TYR A 433 -0.50 6.31 -4.55
CA TYR A 433 -1.69 7.06 -4.18
C TYR A 433 -2.36 7.82 -5.33
N TRP A 434 -1.79 7.86 -6.53
CA TRP A 434 -2.45 8.47 -7.70
C TRP A 434 -3.85 7.92 -8.01
N PRO A 435 -4.15 6.60 -7.90
CA PRO A 435 -5.50 6.12 -8.19
C PRO A 435 -6.52 6.48 -7.09
N SER A 436 -6.09 6.86 -5.89
CA SER A 436 -6.99 6.99 -4.72
C SER A 436 -8.15 7.96 -4.94
N LEU A 437 -7.90 9.13 -5.53
CA LEU A 437 -8.93 10.13 -5.81
C LEU A 437 -9.73 9.82 -7.09
N PRO A 438 -9.12 9.71 -8.29
CA PRO A 438 -9.86 9.46 -9.52
C PRO A 438 -10.59 8.11 -9.54
N CYS A 439 -10.14 7.12 -8.75
CA CYS A 439 -10.80 5.82 -8.63
C CYS A 439 -11.72 5.69 -7.39
N ASN A 440 -12.11 6.82 -6.80
CA ASN A 440 -13.13 6.94 -5.74
C ASN A 440 -12.83 6.16 -4.44
N LEU A 441 -11.58 6.24 -4.00
CA LEU A 441 -11.01 5.60 -2.80
C LEU A 441 -10.33 6.64 -1.89
N SER A 442 -10.96 7.81 -1.72
CA SER A 442 -10.36 8.95 -1.00
C SER A 442 -9.90 8.62 0.43
N GLU A 443 -10.62 7.74 1.11
CA GLU A 443 -10.35 7.26 2.46
C GLU A 443 -9.07 6.43 2.54
N CYS A 444 -8.63 5.85 1.43
CA CYS A 444 -7.37 5.11 1.37
C CYS A 444 -6.16 6.04 1.45
N GLN A 445 -6.30 7.37 1.26
CA GLN A 445 -5.20 8.34 1.43
C GLN A 445 -4.91 8.72 2.88
N GLU A 446 -5.78 8.39 3.83
CA GLU A 446 -5.61 8.79 5.23
C GLU A 446 -4.25 8.39 5.83
N PRO A 447 -3.74 7.16 5.61
CA PRO A 447 -2.37 6.79 6.01
C PRO A 447 -1.28 7.71 5.48
N LEU A 448 -1.43 8.22 4.24
CA LEU A 448 -0.46 9.15 3.65
C LEU A 448 -0.43 10.47 4.42
N PHE A 449 -1.58 10.99 4.84
CA PHE A 449 -1.64 12.26 5.58
C PHE A 449 -1.07 12.14 6.99
N ASP A 450 -1.27 11.00 7.65
CA ASP A 450 -0.68 10.71 8.95
C ASP A 450 0.83 10.52 8.85
N TYR A 451 1.30 9.89 7.78
CA TYR A 451 2.71 9.76 7.48
C TYR A 451 3.36 11.13 7.22
N ILE A 452 2.78 11.98 6.36
CA ILE A 452 3.25 13.35 6.12
C ILE A 452 3.29 14.16 7.43
N SER A 453 2.29 13.98 8.31
CA SER A 453 2.28 14.64 9.62
C SER A 453 3.48 14.23 10.47
N SER A 454 3.77 12.93 10.52
CA SER A 454 4.93 12.39 11.25
C SER A 454 6.26 12.87 10.65
N LEU A 455 6.36 12.85 9.32
CA LEU A 455 7.50 13.37 8.59
C LEU A 455 7.75 14.85 8.87
N SER A 456 6.71 15.67 8.99
CA SER A 456 6.87 17.11 9.27
C SER A 456 7.55 17.38 10.63
N VAL A 457 7.35 16.51 11.62
CA VAL A 457 7.95 16.64 12.96
C VAL A 457 9.45 16.38 12.93
N ASN A 458 9.90 15.30 12.29
CA ASN A 458 11.32 15.02 12.15
C ASN A 458 11.98 15.89 11.06
N GLY A 459 11.24 16.22 10.01
CA GLY A 459 11.66 17.06 8.90
C GLY A 459 11.99 18.48 9.32
N SER A 460 11.34 19.01 10.36
CA SER A 460 11.69 20.33 10.91
C SER A 460 13.04 20.33 11.62
N LYS A 461 13.40 19.21 12.26
CA LYS A 461 14.75 19.02 12.83
C LYS A 461 15.79 18.92 11.72
N THR A 462 15.51 18.17 10.66
CA THR A 462 16.40 18.04 9.49
C THR A 462 16.58 19.39 8.79
N ALA A 463 15.51 20.14 8.53
CA ALA A 463 15.61 21.48 7.92
C ALA A 463 16.51 22.40 8.75
N LYS A 464 16.27 22.45 10.07
CA LYS A 464 17.03 23.30 10.99
C LYS A 464 18.50 22.91 11.10
N VAL A 465 18.81 21.63 11.27
CA VAL A 465 20.18 21.18 11.54
C VAL A 465 21.00 21.03 10.26
N ASN A 466 20.42 20.46 9.21
CA ASN A 466 21.18 20.15 8.00
C ASN A 466 21.33 21.36 7.07
N TYR A 467 20.33 22.25 7.06
CA TYR A 467 20.23 23.33 6.09
C TYR A 467 20.13 24.73 6.71
N GLU A 468 20.13 24.81 8.05
CA GLU A 468 19.91 26.07 8.78
C GLU A 468 18.63 26.79 8.33
N ALA A 469 17.64 26.01 7.90
CA ALA A 469 16.39 26.47 7.30
C ALA A 469 15.19 26.27 8.23
N SER A 470 14.17 27.09 8.03
CA SER A 470 12.87 26.98 8.68
C SER A 470 12.01 25.91 7.98
N GLY A 471 10.79 25.66 8.50
CA GLY A 471 9.86 24.72 7.89
C GLY A 471 10.24 23.26 8.14
N TRP A 472 9.93 22.38 7.18
CA TRP A 472 10.32 20.96 7.23
C TRP A 472 10.66 20.41 5.84
N VAL A 473 11.56 19.41 5.81
CA VAL A 473 12.06 18.76 4.58
C VAL A 473 12.10 17.25 4.74
N VAL A 474 11.91 16.53 3.64
CA VAL A 474 12.10 15.07 3.52
C VAL A 474 12.73 14.80 2.16
N HIS A 475 13.63 13.81 2.13
CA HIS A 475 14.37 13.44 0.92
C HIS A 475 13.69 12.29 0.17
N GLN A 476 14.45 11.51 -0.59
CA GLN A 476 13.96 10.52 -1.53
C GLN A 476 13.51 9.19 -0.91
N VAL A 477 13.90 8.86 0.33
CA VAL A 477 13.47 7.65 1.05
C VAL A 477 13.16 7.98 2.51
N SER A 478 12.16 7.32 3.07
CA SER A 478 11.87 7.31 4.51
C SER A 478 11.50 5.89 4.96
N ASP A 479 11.21 5.71 6.25
CA ASP A 479 10.79 4.46 6.87
C ASP A 479 9.68 4.70 7.92
N ILE A 480 9.26 3.65 8.61
CA ILE A 480 8.24 3.72 9.66
C ILE A 480 8.59 4.69 10.79
N TRP A 481 9.88 5.01 11.00
CA TRP A 481 10.33 5.92 12.05
C TRP A 481 10.32 7.39 11.61
N ALA A 482 9.75 7.67 10.43
CA ALA A 482 9.68 8.98 9.82
C ALA A 482 11.08 9.62 9.65
N LYS A 483 12.04 8.84 9.13
CA LYS A 483 13.34 9.35 8.72
C LYS A 483 13.21 10.41 7.63
N THR A 484 13.88 11.54 7.80
CA THR A 484 13.74 12.67 6.86
C THR A 484 15.02 13.16 6.21
N SER A 485 16.18 12.70 6.65
CA SER A 485 17.47 13.04 6.01
C SER A 485 17.72 12.22 4.76
N PRO A 486 18.64 12.67 3.88
CA PRO A 486 19.11 11.89 2.74
C PRO A 486 19.44 10.45 3.15
N ASP A 487 19.11 9.49 2.30
CA ASP A 487 19.60 8.13 2.49
C ASP A 487 21.13 8.05 2.26
N ARG A 488 21.76 6.93 2.65
CA ARG A 488 23.17 6.67 2.33
C ARG A 488 23.32 6.54 0.83
N GLY A 489 24.45 6.92 0.24
CA GLY A 489 24.81 6.56 -1.13
C GLY A 489 25.14 7.75 -2.02
N GLU A 490 24.98 7.57 -3.34
CA GLU A 490 25.44 8.55 -4.33
C GLU A 490 24.51 9.75 -4.42
N ALA A 491 25.08 10.94 -4.68
CA ALA A 491 24.33 12.19 -4.73
C ALA A 491 23.19 12.19 -5.77
N VAL A 492 23.34 11.47 -6.89
CA VAL A 492 22.38 11.42 -8.00
C VAL A 492 20.97 10.99 -7.59
N TRP A 493 20.85 10.22 -6.52
CA TRP A 493 19.58 9.80 -5.94
C TRP A 493 19.44 10.23 -4.49
N ALA A 494 20.52 10.19 -3.69
CA ALA A 494 20.45 10.49 -2.26
C ALA A 494 20.15 11.97 -1.95
N LEU A 495 20.68 12.89 -2.75
CA LEU A 495 20.57 14.32 -2.48
C LEU A 495 19.41 14.93 -3.27
N TRP A 496 18.21 14.68 -2.80
CA TRP A 496 17.00 15.23 -3.42
C TRP A 496 15.98 15.69 -2.36
N PRO A 497 16.01 16.97 -1.94
CA PRO A 497 15.23 17.51 -0.81
C PRO A 497 13.77 17.87 -1.17
N MET A 498 13.18 17.26 -2.20
CA MET A 498 11.84 17.60 -2.69
C MET A 498 10.78 16.55 -2.35
N GLY A 499 11.13 15.46 -1.65
CA GLY A 499 10.18 14.39 -1.31
C GLY A 499 9.00 14.89 -0.49
N GLY A 500 9.27 15.68 0.56
CA GLY A 500 8.22 16.29 1.38
C GLY A 500 7.33 17.26 0.58
N ALA A 501 7.93 18.04 -0.32
CA ALA A 501 7.23 18.99 -1.16
C ALA A 501 6.30 18.30 -2.18
N TRP A 502 6.77 17.24 -2.84
CA TRP A 502 5.94 16.48 -3.76
C TRP A 502 4.79 15.78 -3.02
N LEU A 503 5.04 15.19 -1.84
CA LEU A 503 3.98 14.62 -1.02
C LEU A 503 2.89 15.65 -0.64
N CYS A 504 3.27 16.91 -0.41
CA CYS A 504 2.30 17.96 -0.10
C CYS A 504 1.31 18.25 -1.23
N THR A 505 1.62 17.92 -2.48
CA THR A 505 0.68 18.08 -3.60
C THR A 505 -0.60 17.25 -3.38
N HIS A 506 -0.49 16.04 -2.81
CA HIS A 506 -1.64 15.19 -2.46
C HIS A 506 -2.57 15.83 -1.42
N LEU A 507 -2.05 16.69 -0.53
CA LEU A 507 -2.89 17.39 0.46
C LEU A 507 -3.82 18.39 -0.22
N TRP A 508 -3.29 19.13 -1.21
CA TRP A 508 -4.08 20.08 -1.97
C TRP A 508 -5.07 19.37 -2.91
N GLU A 509 -4.62 18.33 -3.61
CA GLU A 509 -5.48 17.49 -4.46
C GLU A 509 -6.64 16.89 -3.67
N HIS A 510 -6.39 16.34 -2.49
CA HIS A 510 -7.46 15.79 -1.66
C HIS A 510 -8.51 16.85 -1.31
N TYR A 511 -8.07 18.05 -0.93
CA TYR A 511 -8.98 19.15 -0.67
C TYR A 511 -9.76 19.53 -1.94
N THR A 512 -9.16 19.62 -3.11
CA THR A 512 -9.88 20.03 -4.33
C THR A 512 -10.88 18.99 -4.81
N TYR A 513 -10.66 17.70 -4.53
CA TYR A 513 -11.63 16.63 -4.80
C TYR A 513 -12.80 16.61 -3.82
N LYS A 514 -12.55 16.83 -2.52
CA LYS A 514 -13.57 16.66 -1.45
C LYS A 514 -14.21 17.96 -1.01
N MET A 515 -13.54 19.08 -1.25
CA MET A 515 -13.86 20.42 -0.74
C MET A 515 -14.03 20.46 0.80
N ASP A 516 -13.36 19.55 1.51
CA ASP A 516 -13.39 19.45 2.97
C ASP A 516 -12.56 20.57 3.61
N LYS A 517 -13.27 21.57 4.12
CA LYS A 517 -12.67 22.76 4.74
C LYS A 517 -12.03 22.47 6.09
N ASP A 518 -12.49 21.47 6.82
CA ASP A 518 -11.91 21.10 8.10
C ASP A 518 -10.60 20.35 7.90
N PHE A 519 -10.55 19.44 6.91
CA PHE A 519 -9.30 18.83 6.46
C PHE A 519 -8.31 19.91 5.99
N LEU A 520 -8.75 20.85 5.15
CA LEU A 520 -7.89 21.95 4.69
C LEU A 520 -7.30 22.73 5.85
N LYS A 521 -8.15 23.16 6.78
CA LYS A 521 -7.75 24.03 7.89
C LYS A 521 -6.85 23.32 8.90
N ASN A 522 -7.19 22.08 9.27
CA ASN A 522 -6.60 21.40 10.42
C ASN A 522 -5.44 20.46 10.04
N LYS A 523 -5.37 20.01 8.78
CA LYS A 523 -4.37 19.05 8.30
C LYS A 523 -3.56 19.60 7.12
N ALA A 524 -4.20 19.90 6.00
CA ALA A 524 -3.47 20.23 4.76
C ALA A 524 -2.71 21.56 4.84
N TYR A 525 -3.37 22.65 5.25
CA TYR A 525 -2.77 23.98 5.25
C TYR A 525 -1.54 24.08 6.17
N PRO A 526 -1.55 23.62 7.44
CA PRO A 526 -0.35 23.67 8.29
C PRO A 526 0.85 22.89 7.71
N LEU A 527 0.60 21.74 7.08
CA LEU A 527 1.65 20.93 6.46
C LEU A 527 2.22 21.62 5.21
N LEU A 528 1.35 22.14 4.33
CA LEU A 528 1.72 22.92 3.16
C LEU A 528 2.51 24.18 3.54
N GLU A 529 2.05 24.91 4.56
CA GLU A 529 2.70 26.13 5.05
C GLU A 529 4.12 25.82 5.54
N GLY A 530 4.27 24.80 6.40
CA GLY A 530 5.57 24.38 6.89
C GLY A 530 6.53 23.93 5.78
N CYS A 531 6.03 23.25 4.74
CA CYS A 531 6.86 22.85 3.61
C CYS A 531 7.24 24.05 2.74
N ALA A 532 6.28 24.92 2.42
CA ALA A 532 6.52 26.13 1.65
C ALA A 532 7.52 27.06 2.35
N THR A 533 7.50 27.14 3.69
CA THR A 533 8.51 27.86 4.47
C THR A 533 9.91 27.30 4.28
N PHE A 534 10.09 25.98 4.23
CA PHE A 534 11.40 25.39 3.92
C PHE A 534 11.85 25.76 2.50
N LEU A 535 10.95 25.65 1.51
CA LEU A 535 11.29 25.95 0.12
C LEU A 535 11.71 27.42 -0.09
N LEU A 536 11.11 28.35 0.67
CA LEU A 536 11.52 29.76 0.66
C LEU A 536 12.96 29.96 1.16
N ASP A 537 13.36 29.24 2.22
CA ASP A 537 14.72 29.29 2.75
C ASP A 537 15.71 28.47 1.89
N TRP A 538 15.21 27.50 1.13
CA TRP A 538 16.00 26.67 0.22
C TRP A 538 16.36 27.39 -1.09
N LEU A 539 15.43 28.21 -1.60
CA LEU A 539 15.64 29.04 -2.78
C LEU A 539 16.69 30.13 -2.50
N ILE A 540 17.65 30.26 -3.41
CA ILE A 540 18.68 31.29 -3.39
C ILE A 540 18.66 32.10 -4.69
N GLU A 541 19.20 33.31 -4.68
CA GLU A 541 19.41 34.08 -5.92
C GLU A 541 20.55 33.43 -6.73
N GLY A 542 20.22 32.94 -7.92
CA GLY A 542 21.15 32.36 -8.87
C GLY A 542 21.85 33.41 -9.75
N PRO A 543 22.84 33.00 -10.57
CA PRO A 543 23.63 33.92 -11.39
C PRO A 543 22.83 34.77 -12.38
N GLY A 544 21.63 34.32 -12.76
CA GLY A 544 20.71 35.02 -13.66
C GLY A 544 19.77 36.03 -12.98
N GLY A 545 19.89 36.24 -11.67
CA GLY A 545 18.98 37.11 -10.89
C GLY A 545 17.61 36.47 -10.60
N TYR A 546 17.47 35.17 -10.83
CA TYR A 546 16.28 34.39 -10.52
C TYR A 546 16.48 33.60 -9.23
N LEU A 547 15.37 33.19 -8.61
CA LEU A 547 15.40 32.22 -7.51
C LEU A 547 15.56 30.80 -8.04
N GLU A 548 16.52 30.11 -7.45
CA GLU A 548 17.08 28.84 -7.89
C GLU A 548 17.32 27.88 -6.72
N THR A 549 17.40 26.57 -6.99
CA THR A 549 17.85 25.58 -6.01
C THR A 549 19.32 25.22 -6.26
N ASN A 550 20.11 25.16 -5.18
CA ASN A 550 21.50 24.71 -5.23
C ASN A 550 21.86 24.06 -3.88
N PRO A 551 22.29 22.78 -3.85
CA PRO A 551 22.36 21.84 -4.97
C PRO A 551 20.99 21.33 -5.41
N SER A 552 20.90 20.89 -6.66
CA SER A 552 19.74 20.22 -7.26
C SER A 552 20.17 18.97 -8.02
N THR A 553 19.29 17.97 -8.07
CA THR A 553 19.45 16.73 -8.83
C THR A 553 18.16 16.44 -9.62
N SER A 554 18.26 15.60 -10.65
CA SER A 554 17.10 15.09 -11.40
C SER A 554 17.05 13.57 -11.23
N PRO A 555 16.33 13.04 -10.23
CA PRO A 555 16.27 11.61 -9.93
C PRO A 555 16.01 10.74 -11.17
N GLU A 556 16.82 9.73 -11.49
CA GLU A 556 18.15 9.38 -10.94
C GLU A 556 19.21 9.45 -12.04
N HIS A 557 19.21 10.57 -12.77
CA HIS A 557 19.99 10.76 -13.98
C HIS A 557 21.25 11.60 -13.76
N MET A 558 22.35 11.20 -14.38
CA MET A 558 23.56 12.02 -14.52
C MET A 558 23.56 12.76 -15.85
N PHE A 559 23.85 14.06 -15.84
CA PHE A 559 24.12 14.82 -17.06
C PHE A 559 25.62 14.83 -17.40
N ILE A 560 25.95 15.23 -18.63
CA ILE A 560 27.35 15.46 -19.03
C ILE A 560 27.71 16.92 -18.79
N ALA A 561 28.67 17.17 -17.90
CA ALA A 561 29.16 18.49 -17.56
C ALA A 561 29.97 19.12 -18.72
N PRO A 562 30.23 20.45 -18.70
CA PRO A 562 30.99 21.13 -19.76
C PRO A 562 32.40 20.58 -20.00
N ASP A 563 32.99 19.91 -19.01
CA ASP A 563 34.29 19.23 -19.13
C ASP A 563 34.20 17.82 -19.77
N GLY A 564 33.00 17.41 -20.20
CA GLY A 564 32.73 16.13 -20.86
C GLY A 564 32.51 14.95 -19.91
N LYS A 565 32.50 15.16 -18.59
CA LYS A 565 32.36 14.07 -17.61
C LYS A 565 30.94 14.00 -17.01
N PRO A 566 30.50 12.82 -16.53
CA PRO A 566 29.23 12.70 -15.82
C PRO A 566 29.21 13.48 -14.50
N ALA A 567 28.10 14.15 -14.23
CA ALA A 567 27.78 14.82 -12.98
C ALA A 567 26.27 14.69 -12.69
N SER A 568 25.85 14.87 -11.45
CA SER A 568 24.43 14.81 -11.07
C SER A 568 23.92 16.05 -10.33
N VAL A 569 24.83 16.86 -9.78
CA VAL A 569 24.50 18.04 -8.99
C VAL A 569 24.69 19.31 -9.81
N SER A 570 23.66 20.14 -9.89
CA SER A 570 23.66 21.42 -10.58
C SER A 570 22.78 22.46 -9.86
N TYR A 571 22.63 23.63 -10.49
CA TYR A 571 21.49 24.49 -10.22
C TYR A 571 20.19 23.88 -10.76
N SER A 572 19.09 24.13 -10.03
CA SER A 572 17.69 24.12 -10.50
C SER A 572 17.33 23.09 -11.56
N SER A 573 17.20 21.82 -11.16
CA SER A 573 16.55 20.84 -12.04
C SER A 573 15.12 21.30 -12.37
N THR A 574 14.64 20.97 -13.58
CA THR A 574 13.25 21.25 -13.96
C THR A 574 12.27 20.65 -12.95
N MET A 575 12.61 19.50 -12.35
CA MET A 575 11.79 18.82 -11.36
C MET A 575 11.64 19.64 -10.08
N ASP A 576 12.74 20.14 -9.50
CA ASP A 576 12.71 21.00 -8.31
C ASP A 576 11.81 22.22 -8.54
N ILE A 577 12.06 22.95 -9.62
CA ILE A 577 11.31 24.18 -9.94
C ILE A 577 9.82 23.89 -10.18
N SER A 578 9.49 22.76 -10.82
CA SER A 578 8.10 22.38 -11.07
C SER A 578 7.36 22.04 -9.76
N ILE A 579 7.99 21.26 -8.88
CA ILE A 579 7.42 20.91 -7.58
C ILE A 579 7.24 22.15 -6.70
N ILE A 580 8.25 23.03 -6.64
CA ILE A 580 8.18 24.26 -5.84
C ILE A 580 7.04 25.16 -6.35
N LYS A 581 6.91 25.32 -7.66
CA LYS A 581 5.81 26.09 -8.26
C LYS A 581 4.44 25.51 -7.87
N GLU A 582 4.29 24.19 -7.91
CA GLU A 582 3.04 23.52 -7.54
C GLU A 582 2.70 23.74 -6.06
N VAL A 583 3.67 23.58 -5.15
CA VAL A 583 3.47 23.82 -3.71
C VAL A 583 3.13 25.28 -3.43
N PHE A 584 3.79 26.23 -4.11
CA PHE A 584 3.51 27.66 -3.97
C PHE A 584 2.11 28.03 -4.50
N ASN A 585 1.70 27.46 -5.64
CA ASN A 585 0.33 27.62 -6.15
C ASN A 585 -0.71 27.04 -5.18
N ALA A 586 -0.44 25.85 -4.62
CA ALA A 586 -1.31 25.20 -3.65
C ALA A 586 -1.47 26.03 -2.38
N ILE A 587 -0.38 26.52 -1.77
CA ILE A 587 -0.47 27.32 -0.53
C ILE A 587 -1.14 28.68 -0.75
N VAL A 588 -0.92 29.34 -1.89
CA VAL A 588 -1.63 30.58 -2.27
C VAL A 588 -3.13 30.30 -2.38
N SER A 589 -3.51 29.26 -3.11
CA SER A 589 -4.92 28.88 -3.30
C SER A 589 -5.58 28.50 -1.97
N ALA A 590 -4.89 27.73 -1.12
CA ALA A 590 -5.36 27.34 0.21
C ALA A 590 -5.55 28.55 1.13
N ALA A 591 -4.63 29.53 1.09
CA ALA A 591 -4.73 30.76 1.86
C ALA A 591 -5.93 31.63 1.43
N GLU A 592 -6.22 31.72 0.13
CA GLU A 592 -7.40 32.42 -0.38
C GLU A 592 -8.71 31.81 0.10
N VAL A 593 -8.81 30.48 0.14
CA VAL A 593 -9.96 29.78 0.70
C VAL A 593 -10.11 30.10 2.19
N LYS A 594 -9.03 30.00 2.96
CA LYS A 594 -9.01 30.28 4.40
C LYS A 594 -9.39 31.73 4.72
N LEU A 595 -8.92 32.68 3.91
CA LEU A 595 -9.29 34.10 3.97
C LEU A 595 -10.79 34.34 3.77
N ARG A 596 -11.46 33.54 2.92
CA ARG A 596 -12.91 33.62 2.74
C ARG A 596 -13.68 33.01 3.91
N MET A 597 -13.09 32.06 4.65
CA MET A 597 -13.70 31.44 5.83
C MET A 597 -13.57 32.29 7.10
N ILE A 598 -12.48 33.04 7.24
CA ILE A 598 -12.18 33.84 8.41
C ILE A 598 -12.22 35.31 7.98
N SER A 599 -13.19 36.09 8.43
CA SER A 599 -13.26 37.55 8.20
C SER A 599 -12.11 38.30 8.90
N LEU A 600 -10.85 38.04 8.50
CA LEU A 600 -9.64 38.68 9.01
C LEU A 600 -8.89 39.34 7.86
N LYS A 601 -9.23 40.61 7.61
CA LYS A 601 -8.58 41.48 6.61
C LYS A 601 -7.15 41.93 6.95
N LYS A 602 -6.53 41.47 8.05
CA LYS A 602 -5.32 42.13 8.58
C LYS A 602 -4.05 41.28 8.75
N PHE A 603 -4.10 39.95 8.64
CA PHE A 603 -2.92 39.10 8.88
C PHE A 603 -2.31 38.43 7.63
N LEU A 604 -3.05 38.35 6.51
CA LEU A 604 -2.72 37.47 5.38
C LEU A 604 -2.34 38.17 4.05
N ARG A 605 -2.37 39.51 3.99
CA ARG A 605 -1.87 40.25 2.81
C ARG A 605 -0.34 40.20 2.66
N LEU A 606 0.41 39.89 3.73
CA LEU A 606 1.86 39.81 3.68
C LEU A 606 2.38 38.48 3.11
N ASN A 607 1.78 37.33 3.49
CA ASN A 607 2.26 36.02 3.01
C ASN A 607 1.75 35.67 1.59
N LEU A 608 0.49 36.00 1.25
CA LEU A 608 -0.06 35.69 -0.08
C LEU A 608 0.70 36.43 -1.20
N GLY A 609 0.91 37.73 -1.01
CA GLY A 609 1.69 38.55 -1.94
C GLY A 609 3.16 38.11 -2.01
N TYR A 610 3.71 37.61 -0.90
CA TYR A 610 5.08 37.11 -0.84
C TYR A 610 5.27 35.84 -1.68
N TYR A 611 4.42 34.81 -1.53
CA TYR A 611 4.52 33.60 -2.39
C TYR A 611 4.26 33.91 -3.86
N GLN A 612 3.26 34.76 -4.17
CA GLN A 612 2.98 35.20 -5.54
C GLN A 612 4.16 35.97 -6.15
N GLN A 613 4.82 36.82 -5.38
CA GLN A 613 6.03 37.51 -5.81
C GLN A 613 7.17 36.51 -6.05
N LYS A 614 7.37 35.55 -5.15
CA LYS A 614 8.42 34.53 -5.28
C LYS A 614 8.22 33.66 -6.52
N LEU A 615 6.99 33.31 -6.86
CA LEU A 615 6.67 32.62 -8.12
C LEU A 615 7.14 33.39 -9.37
N LEU A 616 7.07 34.72 -9.36
CA LEU A 616 7.53 35.57 -10.47
C LEU A 616 9.05 35.73 -10.51
N GLU A 617 9.72 35.55 -9.37
CA GLU A 617 11.18 35.64 -9.23
C GLU A 617 11.90 34.32 -9.56
N MET A 618 11.19 33.19 -9.65
CA MET A 618 11.77 31.88 -9.98
C MET A 618 12.16 31.77 -11.46
N VAL A 619 13.18 30.93 -11.75
CA VAL A 619 13.59 30.63 -13.12
C VAL A 619 12.37 30.18 -13.96
N PRO A 620 12.15 30.76 -15.16
CA PRO A 620 11.13 30.28 -16.07
C PRO A 620 11.39 28.81 -16.39
N LEU A 621 10.36 27.96 -16.20
CA LEU A 621 10.40 26.64 -16.83
C LEU A 621 10.47 26.92 -18.33
N TRP A 622 11.35 26.24 -19.06
CA TRP A 622 11.49 26.41 -20.51
C TRP A 622 10.08 26.44 -21.15
N ASN A 623 9.63 27.63 -21.55
CA ASN A 623 8.51 27.76 -22.48
C ASN A 623 9.07 27.31 -23.82
N GLY A 624 8.95 26.01 -24.11
CA GLY A 624 9.42 25.44 -25.36
C GLY A 624 8.87 26.23 -26.55
N HIS A 625 9.79 26.59 -27.44
CA HIS A 625 9.48 26.79 -28.85
C HIS A 625 9.16 25.45 -29.50
#